data_AF-A0A2R8C072-F1
#
_entry.id   AF-A0A2R8C072-F1
#
_cell.length_a   1.000
_cell.length_b   1.000
_cell.length_c   1.000
_cell.angle_alpha   90.00
_cell.angle_beta   90.00
_cell.angle_gamma   90.00
#
_symmetry.space_group_name_H-M   'P 1'
#
loop_
_entity.id
_entity.type
_entity.pdbx_description
1 polymer ?
#
loop_
_entity_poly.entity_id
_entity_poly.type
_entity_poly.pdbx_seq_one_letter_code
_entity_poly.pdbx_strand_id
1 'polypeptide(L)'
;MAGELELTAILCTMLLGGTPEVSHGYSVGYDLHRIRVDCETDTHVIEVGLDKRSSLDSVQQALFAGSVTGKTPMVIVIDTDGREGPFELRVRTAAQLAGVSYRTYDEAFLIRWRMTSWLRQSRPRPSPEEPPS
;
A
#
# COMPACT_ATOMS: atom_id res chain seq x y z
N MET A 1 18.48 4.82 -5.35
CA MET A 1 17.23 4.02 -5.37
C MET A 1 16.48 4.36 -4.11
N ALA A 2 15.17 4.59 -4.21
CA ALA A 2 14.35 4.81 -3.03
C ALA A 2 14.26 3.49 -2.24
N GLY A 3 14.25 3.57 -0.91
CA GLY A 3 14.05 2.38 -0.08
C GLY A 3 12.60 1.89 -0.14
N GLU A 4 12.36 0.62 0.17
CA GLU A 4 11.01 0.04 0.28
C GLU A 4 10.10 0.89 1.19
N LEU A 5 10.61 1.28 2.37
CA LEU A 5 9.90 2.17 3.30
C LEU A 5 9.49 3.51 2.66
N GLU A 6 10.38 4.11 1.86
CA GLU A 6 10.10 5.38 1.19
C GLU A 6 9.03 5.22 0.10
N LEU A 7 9.11 4.14 -0.68
CA LEU A 7 8.14 3.82 -1.72
C LEU A 7 6.76 3.50 -1.12
N THR A 8 6.72 2.74 -0.03
CA THR A 8 5.52 2.46 0.76
C THR A 8 4.88 3.75 1.27
N ALA A 9 5.67 4.67 1.84
CA ALA A 9 5.15 5.94 2.31
C ALA A 9 4.56 6.80 1.16
N ILE A 10 5.23 6.84 0.00
CA ILE A 10 4.73 7.54 -1.20
C ILE A 10 3.40 6.94 -1.65
N LEU A 11 3.35 5.61 -1.83
CA LEU A 11 2.16 4.89 -2.24
C LEU A 11 1.00 5.14 -1.27
N CYS A 12 1.25 4.95 0.02
CA CYS A 12 0.22 5.05 1.04
C CYS A 12 -0.38 6.46 1.12
N THR A 13 0.48 7.47 1.26
CA THR A 13 0.02 8.85 1.51
C THR A 13 -0.50 9.52 0.24
N MET A 14 0.16 9.32 -0.90
CA MET A 14 -0.12 10.11 -2.11
C MET A 14 -1.09 9.45 -3.08
N LEU A 15 -1.23 8.11 -3.04
CA LEU A 15 -2.13 7.39 -3.95
C LEU A 15 -3.32 6.78 -3.24
N LEU A 16 -3.12 6.24 -2.03
CA LEU A 16 -4.15 5.51 -1.31
C LEU A 16 -4.89 6.38 -0.28
N GLY A 17 -4.35 7.56 0.04
CA GLY A 17 -4.90 8.43 1.08
C GLY A 17 -4.86 7.81 2.48
N GLY A 18 -3.93 6.87 2.70
CA GLY A 18 -3.78 6.12 3.93
C GLY A 18 -2.72 6.69 4.87
N THR A 19 -2.61 6.07 6.04
CA THR A 19 -1.57 6.32 7.04
C THR A 19 -0.51 5.22 6.95
N PRO A 20 0.78 5.55 6.76
CA PRO A 20 1.85 4.56 6.72
C PRO A 20 2.24 4.09 8.12
N GLU A 21 2.77 2.86 8.21
CA GLU A 21 3.39 2.27 9.41
C GLU A 21 2.50 2.30 10.68
N VAL A 22 1.22 1.94 10.56
CA VAL A 22 0.29 1.95 11.69
C VAL A 22 0.48 0.72 12.56
N SER A 23 0.61 0.92 13.87
CA SER A 23 0.79 -0.17 14.83
C SER A 23 -0.51 -0.55 15.53
N HIS A 24 -0.80 -1.84 15.58
CA HIS A 24 -1.95 -2.40 16.32
C HIS A 24 -1.48 -3.36 17.40
N GLY A 25 -2.09 -3.27 18.57
CA GLY A 25 -1.91 -4.25 19.64
C GLY A 25 -2.84 -5.44 19.47
N TYR A 26 -2.36 -6.63 19.82
CA TYR A 26 -3.20 -7.83 19.92
C TYR A 26 -2.74 -8.69 21.11
N SER A 27 -3.65 -9.50 21.64
CA SER A 27 -3.37 -10.34 22.81
C SER A 27 -3.21 -11.80 22.42
N VAL A 28 -2.24 -12.47 23.04
CA VAL A 28 -2.07 -13.94 22.98
C VAL A 28 -2.03 -14.45 24.41
N GLY A 29 -3.14 -15.00 24.88
CA GLY A 29 -3.30 -15.32 26.31
C GLY A 29 -3.22 -14.05 27.16
N TYR A 30 -2.21 -13.95 28.03
CA TYR A 30 -1.98 -12.79 28.90
C TYR A 30 -0.92 -11.81 28.34
N ASP A 31 -0.30 -12.14 27.20
CA ASP A 31 0.77 -11.34 26.62
C ASP A 31 0.22 -10.35 25.58
N LEU A 32 0.73 -9.12 25.62
CA LEU A 32 0.44 -8.09 24.64
C LEU A 32 1.54 -8.07 23.57
N HIS A 33 1.13 -8.25 22.32
CA HIS A 33 1.99 -8.16 21.16
C HIS A 33 1.53 -7.02 20.25
N ARG A 34 2.35 -6.69 19.25
CA ARG A 34 2.03 -5.66 18.26
C ARG A 34 2.35 -6.15 16.85
N ILE A 35 1.55 -5.70 15.90
CA ILE A 35 1.87 -5.72 14.48
C ILE A 35 2.02 -4.30 13.98
N ARG A 36 2.68 -4.15 12.83
CA ARG A 36 2.77 -2.90 12.11
C ARG A 36 2.32 -3.14 10.68
N VAL A 37 1.32 -2.40 10.24
CA VAL A 37 0.76 -2.44 8.90
C VAL A 37 1.45 -1.37 8.06
N ASP A 38 1.93 -1.73 6.88
CA ASP A 38 2.66 -0.81 6.01
C ASP A 38 1.82 0.40 5.58
N CYS A 39 0.56 0.16 5.21
CA CYS A 39 -0.40 1.22 4.90
C CYS A 39 -1.81 0.88 5.36
N GLU A 40 -2.46 1.82 6.02
CA GLU A 40 -3.83 1.68 6.49
C GLU A 40 -4.74 2.78 5.95
N THR A 41 -5.86 2.37 5.37
CA THR A 41 -6.96 3.25 4.94
C THR A 41 -8.18 3.01 5.82
N ASP A 42 -9.28 3.73 5.57
CA ASP A 42 -10.54 3.51 6.29
C ASP A 42 -11.09 2.09 6.12
N THR A 43 -10.79 1.44 4.98
CA THR A 43 -11.42 0.16 4.60
C THR A 43 -10.43 -1.00 4.48
N HIS A 44 -9.13 -0.71 4.34
CA HIS A 44 -8.10 -1.71 4.07
C HIS A 44 -6.90 -1.61 5.00
N VAL A 45 -6.31 -2.76 5.30
CA VAL A 45 -4.93 -2.91 5.77
C VAL A 45 -4.12 -3.50 4.64
N ILE A 46 -2.98 -2.88 4.33
CA ILE A 46 -2.25 -3.10 3.10
C ILE A 46 -0.79 -3.36 3.45
N GLU A 47 -0.30 -4.54 3.10
CA GLU A 47 1.13 -4.86 3.18
C GLU A 47 1.79 -4.61 1.83
N VAL A 48 2.95 -3.95 1.86
CA VAL A 48 3.66 -3.49 0.66
C VAL A 48 5.04 -4.13 0.63
N GLY A 49 5.31 -4.92 -0.39
CA GLY A 49 6.62 -5.53 -0.60
C GLY A 49 7.25 -5.15 -1.93
N LEU A 50 8.55 -5.32 -2.05
CA LEU A 50 9.21 -5.35 -3.37
C LEU A 50 9.05 -6.73 -4.04
N ASP A 51 9.29 -6.80 -5.33
CA ASP A 51 9.42 -7.99 -6.19
C ASP A 51 10.56 -8.98 -5.80
N LYS A 52 10.82 -9.14 -4.50
CA LYS A 52 11.94 -9.89 -3.90
C LYS A 52 11.42 -10.91 -2.89
N ARG A 53 12.31 -11.77 -2.40
CA ARG A 53 11.98 -12.83 -1.42
C ARG A 53 11.27 -12.30 -0.17
N SER A 54 11.55 -11.07 0.26
CA SER A 54 10.93 -10.47 1.45
C SER A 54 9.42 -10.32 1.34
N SER A 55 8.82 -10.25 0.16
CA SER A 55 7.35 -10.10 0.01
C SER A 55 6.56 -11.41 0.16
N LEU A 56 7.23 -12.53 0.41
CA LEU A 56 6.57 -13.84 0.49
C LEU A 56 5.66 -13.99 1.71
N ASP A 57 5.88 -13.22 2.78
CA ASP A 57 5.04 -13.23 3.98
C ASP A 57 3.92 -12.17 3.97
N SER A 58 3.91 -11.26 2.99
CA SER A 58 2.94 -10.15 2.91
C SER A 58 1.48 -10.62 2.91
N VAL A 59 1.16 -11.76 2.31
CA VAL A 59 -0.22 -12.31 2.33
C VAL A 59 -0.63 -12.73 3.75
N GLN A 60 0.27 -13.38 4.49
CA GLN A 60 -0.01 -13.81 5.86
C GLN A 60 -0.12 -12.59 6.78
N GLN A 61 0.77 -11.62 6.63
CA GLN A 61 0.75 -10.36 7.38
C GLN A 61 -0.55 -9.60 7.14
N ALA A 62 -0.97 -9.42 5.88
CA ALA A 62 -2.20 -8.71 5.53
C ALA A 62 -3.44 -9.40 6.10
N LEU A 63 -3.53 -10.74 5.98
CA LEU A 63 -4.64 -11.51 6.56
C LEU A 63 -4.71 -11.36 8.08
N PHE A 64 -3.57 -11.45 8.75
CA PHE A 64 -3.53 -11.31 10.20
C PHE A 64 -3.87 -9.88 10.63
N ALA A 65 -3.33 -8.86 9.97
CA ALA A 65 -3.71 -7.46 10.18
C ALA A 65 -5.21 -7.23 9.97
N GLY A 66 -5.80 -7.86 8.95
CA GLY A 66 -7.24 -7.80 8.69
C GLY A 66 -8.04 -8.39 9.85
N SER A 67 -7.58 -9.51 10.42
CA SER A 67 -8.21 -10.13 11.59
C SER A 67 -8.15 -9.27 12.85
N VAL A 68 -7.08 -8.49 13.03
CA VAL A 68 -6.89 -7.59 14.19
C VAL A 68 -7.71 -6.31 14.06
N THR A 69 -7.80 -5.76 12.85
CA THR A 69 -8.42 -4.44 12.60
C THR A 69 -9.88 -4.50 12.13
N GLY A 70 -10.34 -5.67 11.66
CA GLY A 70 -11.63 -5.83 10.99
C GLY A 70 -11.68 -5.25 9.57
N LYS A 71 -10.54 -4.80 9.02
CA LYS A 71 -10.44 -4.20 7.68
C LYS A 71 -10.13 -5.25 6.61
N THR A 72 -10.40 -4.89 5.36
CA THR A 72 -10.16 -5.78 4.21
C THR A 72 -8.65 -5.91 3.95
N PRO A 73 -8.09 -7.13 3.88
CA PRO A 73 -6.67 -7.32 3.61
C PRO A 73 -6.34 -7.06 2.13
N MET A 74 -5.21 -6.43 1.88
CA MET A 74 -4.66 -6.23 0.54
C MET A 74 -3.14 -6.37 0.56
N VAL A 75 -2.58 -6.84 -0.54
CA VAL A 75 -1.13 -6.85 -0.78
C VAL A 75 -0.83 -6.02 -2.01
N ILE A 76 0.21 -5.19 -1.93
CA ILE A 76 0.75 -4.48 -3.06
C ILE A 76 2.21 -4.88 -3.25
N VAL A 77 2.59 -5.27 -4.46
CA VAL A 77 4.00 -5.49 -4.81
C VAL A 77 4.50 -4.37 -5.70
N ILE A 78 5.64 -3.79 -5.36
CA ILE A 78 6.29 -2.76 -6.18
C ILE A 78 7.27 -3.45 -7.13
N ASP A 79 7.00 -3.30 -8.42
CA ASP A 79 7.84 -3.82 -9.50
C ASP A 79 9.04 -2.88 -9.69
N THR A 80 10.25 -3.42 -9.56
CA THR A 80 11.50 -2.67 -9.63
C THR A 80 12.21 -2.81 -10.98
N ASP A 81 11.83 -3.78 -11.81
CA ASP A 81 12.51 -4.08 -13.08
C ASP A 81 11.60 -4.12 -14.32
N GLY A 82 10.30 -3.93 -14.14
CA GLY A 82 9.28 -3.85 -15.19
C GLY A 82 8.81 -5.23 -15.68
N ARG A 83 9.06 -6.31 -14.94
CA ARG A 83 8.74 -7.68 -15.34
C ARG A 83 8.21 -8.49 -14.17
N GLU A 84 7.13 -9.24 -14.41
CA GLU A 84 6.65 -10.20 -13.41
C GLU A 84 7.70 -11.29 -13.14
N GLY A 85 8.26 -11.25 -11.93
CA GLY A 85 9.23 -12.20 -11.43
C GLY A 85 8.60 -13.40 -10.72
N PRO A 86 9.45 -14.37 -10.28
CA PRO A 86 8.97 -15.53 -9.55
C PRO A 86 8.34 -15.17 -8.20
N PHE A 87 8.74 -14.06 -7.56
CA PHE A 87 8.19 -13.65 -6.28
C PHE A 87 6.79 -13.03 -6.44
N GLU A 88 6.60 -12.13 -7.39
CA GLU A 88 5.28 -11.57 -7.72
C GLU A 88 4.27 -12.64 -8.08
N LEU A 89 4.63 -13.57 -8.96
CA LEU A 89 3.75 -14.68 -9.34
C LEU A 89 3.29 -15.49 -8.11
N ARG A 90 4.22 -15.78 -7.18
CA ARG A 90 3.91 -16.53 -5.97
C ARG A 90 2.99 -15.76 -5.03
N VAL A 91 3.28 -14.48 -4.79
CA VAL A 91 2.46 -13.62 -3.93
C VAL A 91 1.06 -13.43 -4.53
N ARG A 92 0.97 -13.13 -5.84
CA ARG A 92 -0.30 -13.00 -6.56
C ARG A 92 -1.13 -14.28 -6.47
N THR A 93 -0.51 -15.43 -6.72
CA THR A 93 -1.20 -16.73 -6.68
C THR A 93 -1.73 -17.02 -5.27
N ALA A 94 -0.90 -16.82 -4.24
CA ALA A 94 -1.32 -17.02 -2.85
C ALA A 94 -2.44 -16.05 -2.43
N ALA A 95 -2.33 -14.77 -2.80
CA ALA A 95 -3.36 -13.76 -2.52
C ALA A 95 -4.70 -14.12 -3.17
N GLN A 96 -4.68 -14.52 -4.45
CA GLN A 96 -5.89 -14.94 -5.17
C GLN A 96 -6.56 -16.15 -4.53
N LEU A 97 -5.79 -17.18 -4.16
CA LEU A 97 -6.32 -18.37 -3.48
C LEU A 97 -6.92 -18.05 -2.09
N ALA A 98 -6.36 -17.06 -1.40
CA ALA A 98 -6.83 -16.61 -0.09
C ALA A 98 -7.94 -15.55 -0.15
N GLY A 99 -8.34 -15.07 -1.33
CA GLY A 99 -9.32 -13.98 -1.49
C GLY A 99 -8.79 -12.61 -1.05
N VAL A 100 -7.47 -12.42 -1.00
CA VAL A 100 -6.81 -11.15 -0.66
C VAL A 100 -6.65 -10.31 -1.92
N SER A 101 -7.01 -9.02 -1.83
CA SER A 101 -6.83 -8.11 -2.97
C SER A 101 -5.34 -7.95 -3.28
N TYR A 102 -4.96 -8.02 -4.56
CA TYR A 102 -3.57 -7.90 -5.01
C TYR A 102 -3.43 -6.83 -6.08
N ARG A 103 -2.42 -5.97 -5.97
CA ARG A 103 -2.06 -4.97 -7.00
C ARG A 103 -0.54 -4.86 -7.15
N THR A 104 -0.13 -4.31 -8.29
CA THR A 104 1.27 -3.93 -8.54
C THR A 104 1.39 -2.46 -8.91
N TYR A 105 2.55 -1.86 -8.61
CA TYR A 105 2.92 -0.50 -9.02
C TYR A 105 4.38 -0.47 -9.44
N ASP A 106 4.69 0.22 -10.55
CA ASP A 106 6.09 0.40 -10.96
C ASP A 106 6.80 1.39 -10.02
N GLU A 107 8.02 1.06 -9.58
CA GLU A 107 8.87 1.96 -8.79
C GLU A 107 9.03 3.31 -9.49
N ALA A 108 9.34 3.28 -10.79
CA ALA A 108 9.56 4.47 -11.58
C ALA A 108 8.30 5.35 -11.66
N PHE A 109 7.11 4.75 -11.65
CA PHE A 109 5.86 5.50 -11.59
C PHE A 109 5.70 6.21 -10.25
N LEU A 110 5.94 5.53 -9.13
CA LEU A 110 5.81 6.14 -7.78
C LEU A 110 6.80 7.29 -7.58
N ILE A 111 8.05 7.13 -8.02
CA ILE A 111 9.07 8.18 -7.95
C ILE A 111 8.63 9.41 -8.78
N ARG A 112 8.20 9.19 -10.03
CA ARG A 112 7.68 10.28 -10.88
C ARG A 112 6.45 10.94 -10.27
N TRP A 113 5.57 10.16 -9.65
CA TRP A 113 4.38 10.67 -8.99
C TRP A 113 4.73 11.64 -7.86
N ARG A 114 5.66 11.27 -6.97
CA ARG A 114 6.17 12.16 -5.92
C ARG A 114 6.77 13.43 -6.49
N MET A 115 7.64 13.33 -7.50
CA MET A 115 8.32 14.48 -8.11
C MET A 115 7.35 15.48 -8.77
N THR A 116 6.22 14.98 -9.28
CA THR A 116 5.20 15.79 -9.98
C THR A 116 4.01 16.16 -9.10
N SER A 117 4.01 15.78 -7.82
CA SER A 117 2.89 16.01 -6.91
C SER A 117 2.53 17.49 -6.75
N TRP A 118 3.53 18.38 -6.67
CA TRP A 118 3.35 19.82 -6.55
C TRP A 118 2.63 20.44 -7.76
N LEU A 119 2.91 19.98 -8.98
CA LEU A 119 2.26 20.47 -10.21
C LEU A 119 0.74 20.23 -10.21
N ARG A 120 0.27 19.18 -9.53
CA ARG A 120 -1.17 18.88 -9.40
C ARG A 120 -1.86 19.76 -8.37
N GLN A 121 -1.14 20.18 -7.33
CA GLN A 121 -1.68 21.10 -6.31
C GLN A 121 -1.80 22.54 -6.83
N SER A 122 -1.00 22.90 -7.85
CA SER A 122 -0.98 24.24 -8.44
C SER A 122 -1.97 24.48 -9.59
N ARG A 123 -2.88 23.53 -9.91
CA ARG A 123 -3.93 23.82 -10.91
C ARG A 123 -4.88 24.87 -10.34
N PRO A 124 -5.03 26.05 -10.98
CA PRO A 124 -6.01 27.03 -10.53
C PRO A 124 -7.40 26.41 -10.59
N ARG A 125 -8.17 26.54 -9.51
CA ARG A 125 -9.60 26.18 -9.55
C ARG A 125 -10.25 27.04 -10.63
N PRO A 126 -11.15 26.48 -11.48
CA PRO A 126 -11.96 27.32 -12.33
C PRO A 126 -12.70 28.33 -11.44
N SER A 127 -12.58 29.61 -11.77
CA SER A 127 -13.34 30.68 -11.14
C SER A 127 -14.82 30.35 -11.26
N PRO A 128 -15.64 30.56 -10.21
CA PRO A 128 -17.08 30.39 -10.33
C PRO A 128 -17.57 31.30 -11.46
N GLU A 129 -18.24 30.72 -12.46
CA GLU A 129 -18.93 31.49 -13.49
C GLU A 129 -19.88 32.47 -12.80
N GLU A 130 -19.66 33.76 -13.03
CA GLU A 130 -20.53 34.82 -12.55
C GLU A 130 -21.89 34.66 -13.25
N PRO A 131 -23.02 34.57 -12.53
CA PRO A 131 -24.32 34.41 -13.18
C PRO A 131 -24.64 35.67 -14.00
N PRO A 132 -25.18 35.52 -15.23
CA PRO A 132 -25.53 36.66 -16.06
C PRO A 132 -26.63 37.49 -15.40
N SER A 133 -26.46 38.83 -15.51
CA SER A 133 -27.32 39.87 -14.94
C SER A 133 -28.71 39.94 -15.55
#